data_AF-A0A1H1B114-F1
#
_entry.id   AF-A0A1H1B114-F1
#
_cell.length_a   1.000
_cell.length_b   1.000
_cell.length_c   1.000
_cell.angle_alpha   90.00
_cell.angle_beta   90.00
_cell.angle_gamma   90.00
#
_symmetry.space_group_name_H-M   'P 1'
#
loop_
_entity.id
_entity.type
_entity.pdbx_description
1 polymer ?
#
loop_
_entity_poly.entity_id
_entity_poly.type
_entity_poly.pdbx_seq_one_letter_code
_entity_poly.pdbx_strand_id
1 'polypeptide(L)'
;MSTKRSPSPESEDQSATPVVLVVDDDEDLADTCEYWLRDDYDVRVAYGGQEALDAADETVDVVLLDRRMPTVSGDDVLESIEERGLDCRIAMMTAVEPDTDIVDMQFDDYLVKPVTKTDVRETVEELLVRSNFEDEVQRFFALESTETVLESRDADELRDPKTLESLRAHVESLRDERADEIALRQRQLDHLHHVNDLLRQVDRAIVDATTREEIEETVCLSVADEESYRGAWIARYNRAMDDVSSRAAAGVDAARLSDLSETVRPLVRDAVESKTVRVVERITDEHREAAFPSEHAPETPVAAIVVPVLYRDTTYGALVVYADGPSEFFEEHVEVFEQLGRSIGNGINAAESKRLLYGDTAVELEFEHDDDDDLFVELTRRLGGTLTLKGFAPESNDSVACYVAADGVDSESLLEEATKHPAVERARIVTQNGSETLFEWEITDSAVLVTFVSFGADVNTLSVTDGHGTVVATVAPDADLRALIDAVQRSFSEISVVAKREVERSVQSTDAFRHELENKLTDRQRDVLETAFVSGYFEWPRGSTAEEVAASLDISAPTFHEHLRSGERKLIETFFDETSPDAGDERARSD
;
A
#
# COMPACT_ATOMS: atom_id res chain seq x y z
N MET A 1 43.76 21.94 13.41
CA MET A 1 42.43 22.58 13.35
C MET A 1 41.49 21.45 13.01
N SER A 2 40.96 20.78 14.04
CA SER A 2 39.93 19.73 13.89
C SER A 2 38.60 20.45 13.75
N THR A 3 37.91 20.22 12.64
CA THR A 3 36.58 20.78 12.43
C THR A 3 35.57 19.82 13.05
N LYS A 4 35.50 19.82 14.39
CA LYS A 4 34.45 19.11 15.13
C LYS A 4 33.09 19.71 14.74
N ARG A 5 32.14 18.90 14.28
CA ARG A 5 30.72 19.27 14.31
C ARG A 5 30.33 19.48 15.78
N SER A 6 30.04 20.73 16.13
CA SER A 6 29.46 21.07 17.44
C SER A 6 27.94 20.95 17.32
N PRO A 7 27.23 20.35 18.28
CA PRO A 7 25.78 20.25 18.20
C PRO A 7 25.20 21.66 18.37
N SER A 8 24.55 22.15 17.32
CA SER A 8 23.72 23.36 17.38
C SER A 8 22.26 22.91 17.41
N PRO A 9 21.44 23.35 18.38
CA PRO A 9 20.02 23.04 18.38
C PRO A 9 19.32 23.94 17.36
N GLU A 10 18.38 23.35 16.60
CA GLU A 10 17.40 24.01 15.74
C GLU A 10 17.94 24.80 14.54
N SER A 11 18.05 24.16 13.37
CA SER A 11 17.55 24.66 12.06
C SER A 11 18.04 23.84 10.85
N GLU A 12 17.08 23.30 10.10
CA GLU A 12 17.05 23.22 8.62
C GLU A 12 18.28 22.63 7.89
N ASP A 13 18.47 21.31 7.95
CA ASP A 13 19.13 20.54 6.86
C ASP A 13 18.72 19.04 6.89
N GLN A 14 17.43 18.75 6.67
CA GLN A 14 16.90 17.38 6.50
C GLN A 14 16.64 17.07 5.02
N SER A 15 17.64 17.23 4.14
CA SER A 15 17.49 16.80 2.74
C SER A 15 18.76 16.22 2.11
N ALA A 16 19.62 15.59 2.90
CA ALA A 16 20.67 14.74 2.37
C ALA A 16 20.37 13.29 2.80
N THR A 17 20.13 12.43 1.81
CA THR A 17 20.01 10.98 2.02
C THR A 17 21.31 10.47 2.66
N PRO A 18 21.26 9.71 3.76
CA PRO A 18 22.46 9.18 4.39
C PRO A 18 23.27 8.30 3.44
N VAL A 19 24.60 8.37 3.54
CA VAL A 19 25.53 7.65 2.67
C VAL A 19 26.04 6.40 3.40
N VAL A 20 25.83 5.24 2.80
CA VAL A 20 26.30 3.94 3.33
C VAL A 20 27.39 3.39 2.42
N LEU A 21 28.55 3.05 2.98
CA LEU A 21 29.64 2.38 2.28
C LEU A 21 29.62 0.88 2.61
N VAL A 22 29.31 0.04 1.63
CA VAL A 22 29.38 -1.42 1.73
C VAL A 22 30.74 -1.88 1.21
N VAL A 23 31.46 -2.64 2.04
CA VAL A 23 32.81 -3.12 1.74
C VAL A 23 32.89 -4.62 1.93
N ASP A 24 33.04 -5.37 0.85
CA ASP A 24 33.12 -6.84 0.88
C ASP A 24 33.88 -7.36 -0.34
N ASP A 25 34.79 -8.32 -0.19
CA ASP A 25 35.49 -8.91 -1.35
C ASP A 25 34.65 -9.95 -2.10
N ASP A 26 33.53 -10.38 -1.51
CA ASP A 26 32.49 -11.12 -2.21
C ASP A 26 31.57 -10.14 -2.95
N GLU A 27 31.82 -9.95 -4.26
CA GLU A 27 31.04 -9.05 -5.13
C GLU A 27 29.53 -9.35 -5.09
N ASP A 28 29.14 -10.63 -5.02
CA ASP A 28 27.72 -11.01 -4.99
C ASP A 28 27.06 -10.54 -3.68
N LEU A 29 27.76 -10.64 -2.55
CA LEU A 29 27.25 -10.17 -1.26
C LEU A 29 27.22 -8.64 -1.18
N ALA A 30 28.27 -7.98 -1.66
CA ALA A 30 28.35 -6.51 -1.70
C ALA A 30 27.20 -5.92 -2.54
N ASP A 31 26.97 -6.45 -3.74
CA ASP A 31 25.88 -6.04 -4.63
C ASP A 31 24.50 -6.36 -4.04
N THR A 32 24.39 -7.47 -3.30
CA THR A 32 23.14 -7.83 -2.60
C THR A 32 22.82 -6.84 -1.49
N CYS A 33 23.82 -6.44 -0.70
CA CYS A 33 23.68 -5.41 0.34
C CYS A 33 23.34 -4.04 -0.28
N GLU A 34 23.95 -3.66 -1.41
CA GLU A 34 23.57 -2.46 -2.17
C GLU A 34 22.10 -2.50 -2.57
N TYR A 35 21.66 -3.61 -3.18
CA TYR A 35 20.30 -3.78 -3.63
C TYR A 35 19.28 -3.68 -2.48
N TRP A 36 19.66 -4.14 -1.28
CA TRP A 36 18.81 -4.08 -0.08
C TRP A 36 18.63 -2.67 0.50
N LEU A 37 19.60 -1.78 0.26
CA LEU A 37 19.72 -0.46 0.90
C LEU A 37 19.40 0.70 -0.05
N ARG A 38 19.55 0.54 -1.37
CA ARG A 38 19.44 1.62 -2.36
C ARG A 38 18.10 2.38 -2.39
N ASP A 39 17.03 1.79 -1.85
CA ASP A 39 15.70 2.41 -1.85
C ASP A 39 15.62 3.56 -0.82
N ASP A 40 16.46 3.50 0.24
CA ASP A 40 16.42 4.41 1.38
C ASP A 40 17.73 5.19 1.58
N TYR A 41 18.84 4.72 1.02
CA TYR A 41 20.20 5.24 1.24
C TYR A 41 20.97 5.50 -0.05
N ASP A 42 21.94 6.42 -0.03
CA ASP A 42 22.94 6.56 -1.09
C ASP A 42 24.07 5.56 -0.83
N VAL A 43 24.07 4.45 -1.59
CA VAL A 43 24.97 3.32 -1.32
C VAL A 43 26.20 3.38 -2.21
N ARG A 44 27.37 3.34 -1.59
CA ARG A 44 28.66 3.16 -2.25
C ARG A 44 29.14 1.74 -2.00
N VAL A 45 29.71 1.12 -3.02
CA VAL A 45 30.24 -0.26 -2.92
C VAL A 45 31.74 -0.24 -3.18
N ALA A 46 32.48 -1.00 -2.37
CA ALA A 46 33.90 -1.26 -2.54
C ALA A 46 34.16 -2.76 -2.43
N TYR A 47 34.83 -3.35 -3.43
CA TYR A 47 35.05 -4.80 -3.48
C TYR A 47 36.37 -5.24 -2.83
N GLY A 48 36.91 -4.41 -1.95
CA GLY A 48 38.17 -4.66 -1.27
C GLY A 48 38.69 -3.45 -0.51
N GLY A 49 39.63 -3.69 0.40
CA GLY A 49 40.07 -2.65 1.35
C GLY A 49 40.72 -1.42 0.70
N GLN A 50 41.40 -1.53 -0.45
CA GLN A 50 41.96 -0.35 -1.11
C GLN A 50 40.87 0.57 -1.69
N GLU A 51 39.84 -0.02 -2.32
CA GLU A 51 38.69 0.73 -2.83
C GLU A 51 37.91 1.36 -1.67
N ALA A 52 37.81 0.65 -0.54
CA ALA A 52 37.18 1.16 0.67
C ALA A 52 37.89 2.42 1.20
N LEU A 53 39.22 2.41 1.25
CA LEU A 53 40.01 3.57 1.67
C LEU A 53 39.83 4.77 0.74
N ASP A 54 39.72 4.52 -0.57
CA ASP A 54 39.52 5.56 -1.58
C ASP A 54 38.09 6.14 -1.52
N ALA A 55 37.09 5.31 -1.18
CA ALA A 55 35.68 5.69 -1.11
C ALA A 55 35.24 6.26 0.25
N ALA A 56 35.94 5.90 1.33
CA ALA A 56 35.68 6.43 2.67
C ALA A 56 36.11 7.90 2.75
N ASP A 57 35.19 8.80 3.07
CA ASP A 57 35.43 10.22 3.25
C ASP A 57 34.48 10.82 4.30
N GLU A 58 34.57 12.14 4.52
CA GLU A 58 33.75 12.86 5.52
C GLU A 58 32.24 12.85 5.22
N THR A 59 31.82 12.35 4.06
CA THR A 59 30.40 12.28 3.66
C THR A 59 29.78 10.91 3.91
N VAL A 60 30.58 9.89 4.25
CA VAL A 60 30.07 8.56 4.60
C VAL A 60 29.55 8.58 6.03
N ASP A 61 28.31 8.15 6.24
CA ASP A 61 27.68 8.11 7.56
C ASP A 61 27.85 6.74 8.23
N VAL A 62 27.74 5.66 7.45
CA VAL A 62 27.86 4.27 7.92
C VAL A 62 28.76 3.45 6.98
N VAL A 63 29.58 2.57 7.55
CA VAL A 63 30.41 1.59 6.84
C VAL A 63 30.03 0.18 7.28
N LEU A 64 29.64 -0.66 6.33
CA LEU A 64 29.52 -2.11 6.52
C LEU A 64 30.81 -2.74 6.00
N LEU A 65 31.64 -3.29 6.89
CA LEU A 65 33.02 -3.63 6.58
C LEU A 65 33.29 -5.12 6.76
N ASP A 66 33.57 -5.86 5.67
CA ASP A 66 34.10 -7.21 5.79
C ASP A 66 35.46 -7.18 6.48
N ARG A 67 35.57 -7.95 7.56
CA ARG A 67 36.81 -8.13 8.28
C ARG A 67 37.91 -8.80 7.43
N ARG A 68 37.57 -9.78 6.58
CA ARG A 68 38.53 -10.66 5.90
C ARG A 68 38.60 -10.46 4.40
N MET A 69 39.18 -9.35 3.98
CA MET A 69 39.47 -9.08 2.58
C MET A 69 40.93 -9.36 2.19
N PRO A 70 41.21 -9.68 0.92
CA PRO A 70 42.56 -9.84 0.40
C PRO A 70 43.29 -8.51 0.25
N THR A 71 44.63 -8.55 0.36
CA THR A 71 45.56 -7.41 0.21
C THR A 71 45.51 -6.38 1.34
N VAL A 72 44.36 -5.76 1.58
CA VAL A 72 44.09 -4.82 2.67
C VAL A 72 42.94 -5.41 3.48
N SER A 73 43.18 -5.74 4.74
CA SER A 73 42.16 -6.36 5.60
C SER A 73 41.17 -5.32 6.13
N GLY A 74 40.00 -5.78 6.61
CA GLY A 74 39.04 -4.87 7.27
C GLY A 74 39.64 -4.21 8.50
N ASP A 75 40.48 -4.91 9.26
CA ASP A 75 41.20 -4.36 10.41
C ASP A 75 42.11 -3.18 9.99
N ASP A 76 42.78 -3.26 8.82
CA ASP A 76 43.62 -2.17 8.28
C ASP A 76 42.76 -0.97 7.81
N VAL A 77 41.58 -1.23 7.24
CA VAL A 77 40.63 -0.18 6.82
C VAL A 77 40.11 0.56 8.05
N LEU A 78 39.75 -0.18 9.11
CA LEU A 78 39.28 0.35 10.38
C LEU A 78 40.31 1.29 11.01
N GLU A 79 41.57 0.84 11.12
CA GLU A 79 42.68 1.66 11.64
C GLU A 79 42.86 2.94 10.81
N SER A 80 42.81 2.84 9.47
CA SER A 80 42.95 4.01 8.62
C SER A 80 41.79 5.01 8.75
N ILE A 81 40.56 4.54 8.95
CA ILE A 81 39.38 5.41 9.16
C ILE A 81 39.56 6.19 10.47
N GLU A 82 40.00 5.50 11.53
CA GLU A 82 40.30 6.11 12.84
C GLU A 82 41.44 7.14 12.73
N GLU A 83 42.55 6.81 12.06
CA GLU A 83 43.69 7.72 11.86
C GLU A 83 43.31 8.98 11.08
N ARG A 84 42.36 8.86 10.15
CA ARG A 84 41.82 9.97 9.36
C ARG A 84 40.82 10.82 10.14
N GLY A 85 40.30 10.31 11.27
CA GLY A 85 39.30 10.99 12.10
C GLY A 85 37.98 11.19 11.37
N LEU A 86 37.55 10.19 10.60
CA LEU A 86 36.20 10.20 10.02
C LEU A 86 35.20 9.79 11.11
N ASP A 87 34.10 10.52 11.22
CA ASP A 87 33.07 10.31 12.26
C ASP A 87 31.99 9.28 11.86
N CYS A 88 32.25 8.47 10.82
CA CYS A 88 31.33 7.45 10.33
C CYS A 88 31.20 6.29 11.31
N ARG A 89 30.02 5.67 11.36
CA ARG A 89 29.76 4.48 12.16
C ARG A 89 30.15 3.21 11.42
N ILE A 90 30.65 2.21 12.13
CA ILE A 90 31.22 1.01 11.48
C ILE A 90 30.60 -0.25 12.07
N ALA A 91 29.94 -1.03 11.22
CA ALA A 91 29.58 -2.41 11.51
C ALA A 91 30.56 -3.37 10.83
N MET A 92 31.16 -4.27 11.60
CA MET A 92 32.02 -5.31 11.05
C MET A 92 31.18 -6.49 10.56
N MET A 93 31.41 -6.97 9.35
CA MET A 93 30.81 -8.19 8.80
C MET A 93 31.85 -9.31 8.78
N THR A 94 31.51 -10.50 9.25
CA THR A 94 32.46 -11.63 9.29
C THR A 94 31.80 -12.98 9.08
N ALA A 95 32.48 -13.92 8.44
CA ALA A 95 32.09 -15.33 8.39
C ALA A 95 32.63 -16.16 9.59
N VAL A 96 33.43 -15.55 10.46
CA VAL A 96 34.08 -16.22 11.59
C VAL A 96 33.62 -15.61 12.90
N GLU A 97 33.21 -16.46 13.82
CA GLU A 97 32.90 -16.08 15.21
C GLU A 97 34.08 -15.32 15.80
N PRO A 98 33.87 -14.10 16.32
CA PRO A 98 34.96 -13.29 16.83
C PRO A 98 35.55 -13.86 18.13
N ASP A 99 36.77 -13.45 18.42
CA ASP A 99 37.46 -13.79 19.66
C ASP A 99 37.78 -12.51 20.43
N THR A 100 38.48 -12.61 21.56
CA THR A 100 38.74 -11.48 22.46
C THR A 100 39.63 -10.39 21.86
N ASP A 101 40.14 -10.57 20.63
CA ASP A 101 40.90 -9.57 19.88
C ASP A 101 40.04 -8.40 19.39
N ILE A 102 38.71 -8.57 19.34
CA ILE A 102 37.79 -7.50 18.91
C ILE A 102 37.59 -6.41 19.96
N VAL A 103 37.88 -6.69 21.24
CA VAL A 103 37.53 -5.81 22.37
C VAL A 103 38.24 -4.45 22.30
N ASP A 104 39.43 -4.40 21.70
CA ASP A 104 40.21 -3.18 21.57
C ASP A 104 39.97 -2.46 20.23
N MET A 105 39.16 -3.00 19.33
CA MET A 105 38.89 -2.43 18.00
C MET A 105 37.82 -1.33 18.09
N GLN A 106 37.96 -0.25 17.30
CA GLN A 106 37.02 0.88 17.29
C GLN A 106 35.90 0.69 16.25
N PHE A 107 35.01 -0.29 16.48
CA PHE A 107 33.78 -0.45 15.70
C PHE A 107 32.54 -0.26 16.59
N ASP A 108 31.39 -0.01 15.97
CA ASP A 108 30.13 0.28 16.66
C ASP A 108 29.18 -0.93 16.73
N ASP A 109 29.26 -1.85 15.75
CA ASP A 109 28.46 -3.07 15.74
C ASP A 109 29.08 -4.24 14.98
N TYR A 110 28.47 -5.43 15.07
CA TYR A 110 29.02 -6.67 14.53
C TYR A 110 27.95 -7.57 13.92
N LEU A 111 28.14 -7.97 12.65
CA LEU A 111 27.27 -8.86 11.89
C LEU A 111 27.97 -10.17 11.54
N VAL A 112 27.36 -11.29 11.93
CA VAL A 112 27.86 -12.64 11.61
C VAL A 112 27.19 -13.15 10.34
N LYS A 113 27.97 -13.42 9.29
CA LYS A 113 27.51 -14.01 8.04
C LYS A 113 27.08 -15.47 8.27
N PRO A 114 25.99 -15.95 7.64
CA PRO A 114 25.21 -15.29 6.60
C PRO A 114 24.26 -14.21 7.14
N VAL A 115 24.25 -13.04 6.51
CA VAL A 115 23.36 -11.92 6.83
C VAL A 115 22.11 -11.93 5.95
N THR A 116 20.99 -11.47 6.50
CA THR A 116 19.74 -11.24 5.78
C THR A 116 19.55 -9.76 5.46
N LYS A 117 18.59 -9.45 4.57
CA LYS A 117 18.16 -8.07 4.31
C LYS A 117 17.77 -7.34 5.59
N THR A 118 17.13 -8.04 6.50
CA THR A 118 16.69 -7.51 7.79
C THR A 118 17.88 -7.10 8.65
N ASP A 119 18.84 -8.02 8.86
CA ASP A 119 20.01 -7.77 9.72
C ASP A 119 20.80 -6.54 9.23
N VAL A 120 21.04 -6.46 7.92
CA VAL A 120 21.80 -5.35 7.31
C VAL A 120 21.08 -4.01 7.48
N ARG A 121 19.76 -3.97 7.28
CA ARG A 121 18.98 -2.74 7.38
C ARG A 121 18.88 -2.24 8.81
N GLU A 122 18.58 -3.13 9.75
CA GLU A 122 18.48 -2.78 11.17
C GLU A 122 19.80 -2.23 11.70
N THR A 123 20.92 -2.90 11.41
CA THR A 123 22.24 -2.38 11.81
C THR A 123 22.51 -0.99 11.24
N VAL A 124 22.20 -0.72 9.97
CA VAL A 124 22.38 0.62 9.38
C VAL A 124 21.51 1.66 10.08
N GLU A 125 20.22 1.36 10.29
CA GLU A 125 19.27 2.25 10.96
C GLU A 125 19.69 2.55 12.40
N GLU A 126 20.09 1.54 13.16
CA GLU A 126 20.62 1.70 14.52
C GLU A 126 21.87 2.56 14.56
N LEU A 127 22.83 2.33 13.66
CA LEU A 127 24.08 3.09 13.61
C LEU A 127 23.83 4.57 13.29
N LEU A 128 22.93 4.86 12.36
CA LEU A 128 22.52 6.23 12.05
C LEU A 128 21.92 6.92 13.28
N VAL A 129 21.11 6.22 14.06
CA VAL A 129 20.50 6.78 15.28
C VAL A 129 21.55 6.98 16.37
N ARG A 130 22.42 5.99 16.58
CA ARG A 130 23.53 6.05 17.54
C ARG A 130 24.51 7.18 17.22
N SER A 131 24.66 7.57 15.95
CA SER A 131 25.52 8.69 15.54
C SER A 131 25.17 10.02 16.23
N ASN A 132 23.92 10.18 16.69
CA ASN A 132 23.42 11.37 17.38
C ASN A 132 23.59 11.34 18.91
N PHE A 133 24.10 10.24 19.48
CA PHE A 133 24.29 10.12 20.93
C PHE A 133 25.58 10.81 21.41
N GLU A 134 25.71 11.04 22.72
CA GLU A 134 26.98 11.49 23.30
C GLU A 134 28.04 10.38 23.19
N ASP A 135 29.32 10.75 22.98
CA ASP A 135 30.45 9.81 22.79
C ASP A 135 30.51 8.68 23.85
N GLU A 136 30.20 9.00 25.11
CA GLU A 136 30.21 8.03 26.21
C GLU A 136 29.07 7.00 26.09
N VAL A 137 27.90 7.42 25.62
CA VAL A 137 26.75 6.55 25.37
C VAL A 137 26.95 5.73 24.10
N GLN A 138 27.55 6.31 23.06
CA GLN A 138 27.97 5.57 21.86
C GLN A 138 28.94 4.44 22.23
N ARG A 139 29.95 4.76 23.05
CA ARG A 139 30.91 3.76 23.53
C ARG A 139 30.24 2.68 24.35
N PHE A 140 29.24 3.00 25.17
CA PHE A 140 28.47 2.00 25.90
C PHE A 140 27.83 0.98 24.94
N PHE A 141 27.10 1.43 23.91
CA PHE A 141 26.43 0.54 22.96
C PHE A 141 27.41 -0.30 22.12
N ALA A 142 28.53 0.28 21.70
CA ALA A 142 29.58 -0.45 20.98
C ALA A 142 30.18 -1.59 21.83
N LEU A 143 30.45 -1.31 23.11
CA LEU A 143 30.97 -2.31 24.04
C LEU A 143 29.92 -3.36 24.44
N GLU A 144 28.65 -2.98 24.54
CA GLU A 144 27.52 -3.89 24.78
C GLU A 144 27.30 -4.85 23.60
N SER A 145 27.41 -4.37 22.35
CA SER A 145 27.40 -5.22 21.16
C SER A 145 28.59 -6.20 21.19
N THR A 146 29.79 -5.69 21.47
CA THR A 146 31.01 -6.52 21.62
C THR A 146 30.87 -7.59 22.70
N GLU A 147 30.29 -7.24 23.85
CA GLU A 147 30.02 -8.18 24.95
C GLU A 147 29.08 -9.29 24.47
N THR A 148 27.91 -8.92 23.94
CA THR A 148 26.87 -9.85 23.50
C THR A 148 27.41 -10.92 22.54
N VAL A 149 28.24 -10.49 21.57
CA VAL A 149 28.82 -11.37 20.56
C VAL A 149 29.88 -12.31 21.16
N LEU A 150 30.62 -11.88 22.19
CA LEU A 150 31.55 -12.75 22.90
C LEU A 150 30.83 -13.69 23.89
N GLU A 151 29.69 -13.29 24.45
CA GLU A 151 28.88 -14.11 25.35
C GLU A 151 28.22 -15.31 24.66
N SER A 152 27.95 -15.21 23.36
CA SER A 152 27.41 -16.34 22.59
C SER A 152 28.42 -17.48 22.41
N ARG A 153 29.70 -17.29 22.78
CA ARG A 153 30.76 -18.31 22.70
C ARG A 153 30.94 -19.05 24.01
N ASP A 154 31.35 -20.31 23.90
CA ASP A 154 31.81 -21.08 25.06
C ASP A 154 33.05 -20.41 25.66
N ALA A 155 32.98 -20.05 26.94
CA ALA A 155 34.07 -19.34 27.63
C ALA A 155 35.42 -20.11 27.59
N ASP A 156 35.38 -21.43 27.45
CA ASP A 156 36.56 -22.29 27.33
C ASP A 156 37.22 -22.25 25.93
N GLU A 157 36.54 -21.70 24.92
CA GLU A 157 37.02 -21.56 23.54
C GLU A 157 37.57 -20.16 23.22
N LEU A 158 37.43 -19.21 24.15
CA LEU A 158 37.99 -17.87 24.03
C LEU A 158 39.51 -17.89 24.27
N ARG A 159 40.23 -17.07 23.50
CA ARG A 159 41.70 -16.95 23.60
C ARG A 159 42.13 -16.36 24.94
N ASP A 160 41.38 -15.40 25.47
CA ASP A 160 41.61 -14.82 26.80
C ASP A 160 40.29 -14.52 27.56
N PRO A 161 39.75 -15.48 28.33
CA PRO A 161 38.50 -15.31 29.07
C PRO A 161 38.48 -14.12 30.04
N LYS A 162 39.66 -13.66 30.51
CA LYS A 162 39.74 -12.49 31.42
C LYS A 162 39.44 -11.18 30.72
N THR A 163 39.65 -11.12 29.41
CA THR A 163 39.33 -9.94 28.61
C THR A 163 37.82 -9.72 28.60
N LEU A 164 37.03 -10.80 28.47
CA LEU A 164 35.57 -10.74 28.60
C LEU A 164 35.14 -10.29 30.02
N GLU A 165 35.76 -10.82 31.09
CA GLU A 165 35.47 -10.35 32.46
C GLU A 165 35.75 -8.85 32.65
N SER A 166 36.84 -8.34 32.05
CA SER A 166 37.17 -6.91 32.11
C SER A 166 36.20 -6.05 31.30
N LEU A 167 35.75 -6.53 30.13
CA LEU A 167 34.76 -5.87 29.30
C LEU A 167 33.44 -5.74 30.05
N ARG A 168 32.94 -6.82 30.64
CA ARG A 168 31.71 -6.84 31.45
C ARG A 168 31.74 -5.80 32.57
N ALA A 169 32.84 -5.76 33.32
CA ALA A 169 33.02 -4.79 34.40
C ALA A 169 33.03 -3.35 33.88
N HIS A 170 33.53 -3.11 32.66
CA HIS A 170 33.54 -1.80 32.04
C HIS A 170 32.15 -1.39 31.56
N VAL A 171 31.41 -2.28 30.89
CA VAL A 171 30.02 -2.05 30.45
C VAL A 171 29.13 -1.76 31.66
N GLU A 172 29.24 -2.55 32.74
CA GLU A 172 28.48 -2.33 33.98
C GLU A 172 28.82 -0.97 34.63
N SER A 173 30.10 -0.58 34.66
CA SER A 173 30.52 0.74 35.17
C SER A 173 29.92 1.89 34.36
N LEU A 174 29.91 1.80 33.02
CA LEU A 174 29.31 2.82 32.16
C LEU A 174 27.79 2.87 32.33
N ARG A 175 27.14 1.70 32.44
CA ARG A 175 25.70 1.60 32.71
C ARG A 175 25.32 2.30 34.01
N ASP A 176 26.10 2.10 35.07
CA ASP A 176 25.84 2.73 36.37
C ASP A 176 26.08 4.25 36.35
N GLU A 177 27.12 4.72 35.64
CA GLU A 177 27.47 6.14 35.55
C GLU A 177 26.45 6.95 34.73
N ARG A 178 25.86 6.35 33.69
CA ARG A 178 24.95 7.01 32.73
C ARG A 178 23.58 6.33 32.64
N ALA A 179 23.12 5.71 33.73
CA ALA A 179 21.91 4.87 33.75
C ALA A 179 20.67 5.53 33.14
N ASP A 180 20.38 6.78 33.51
CA ASP A 180 19.19 7.50 33.01
C ASP A 180 19.28 7.81 31.51
N GLU A 181 20.47 8.15 31.02
CA GLU A 181 20.71 8.52 29.63
C GLU A 181 20.72 7.29 28.73
N ILE A 182 21.42 6.22 29.14
CA ILE A 182 21.43 4.93 28.46
C ILE A 182 20.02 4.35 28.40
N ALA A 183 19.27 4.35 29.51
CA ALA A 183 17.90 3.85 29.52
C ALA A 183 16.95 4.65 28.61
N LEU A 184 17.19 5.96 28.45
CA LEU A 184 16.44 6.76 27.48
C LEU A 184 16.79 6.37 26.04
N ARG A 185 18.08 6.24 25.71
CA ARG A 185 18.53 5.88 24.36
C ARG A 185 18.16 4.45 23.97
N GLN A 186 18.25 3.50 24.91
CA GLN A 186 17.79 2.12 24.71
C GLN A 186 16.31 2.10 24.34
N ARG A 187 15.46 2.83 25.07
CA ARG A 187 14.04 2.95 24.69
C ARG A 187 13.84 3.52 23.28
N GLN A 188 14.67 4.47 22.84
CA GLN A 188 14.57 5.00 21.47
C GLN A 188 14.93 3.94 20.42
N LEU A 189 15.98 3.14 20.64
CA LEU A 189 16.38 2.05 19.75
C LEU A 189 15.37 0.91 19.74
N ASP A 190 14.92 0.47 20.92
CA ASP A 190 13.89 -0.56 21.06
C ASP A 190 12.60 -0.16 20.33
N HIS A 191 12.22 1.12 20.47
CA HIS A 191 11.04 1.67 19.82
C HIS A 191 11.19 1.68 18.28
N LEU A 192 12.37 2.01 17.74
CA LEU A 192 12.61 1.95 16.29
C LEU A 192 12.43 0.54 15.72
N HIS A 193 13.00 -0.47 16.37
CA HIS A 193 12.84 -1.87 15.94
C HIS A 193 11.37 -2.30 15.99
N HIS A 194 10.69 -1.91 17.06
CA HIS A 194 9.31 -2.24 17.28
C HIS A 194 8.38 -1.73 16.17
N VAL A 195 8.53 -0.47 15.76
CA VAL A 195 7.69 0.11 14.71
C VAL A 195 8.01 -0.50 13.33
N ASN A 196 9.28 -0.79 13.05
CA ASN A 196 9.68 -1.45 11.81
C ASN A 196 9.19 -2.90 11.71
N ASP A 197 9.25 -3.65 12.82
CA ASP A 197 8.69 -5.00 12.88
C ASP A 197 7.18 -5.00 12.68
N LEU A 198 6.49 -4.03 13.28
CA LEU A 198 5.07 -3.83 13.07
C LEU A 198 4.74 -3.60 11.59
N LEU A 199 5.48 -2.71 10.90
CA LEU A 199 5.32 -2.49 9.46
C LEU A 199 5.47 -3.80 8.67
N ARG A 200 6.52 -4.57 8.94
CA ARG A 200 6.78 -5.83 8.22
C ARG A 200 5.74 -6.90 8.51
N GLN A 201 5.28 -7.01 9.76
CA GLN A 201 4.20 -7.92 10.13
C GLN A 201 2.92 -7.57 9.38
N VAL A 202 2.59 -6.28 9.33
CA VAL A 202 1.41 -5.77 8.61
C VAL A 202 1.54 -5.98 7.10
N ASP A 203 2.70 -5.70 6.50
CA ASP A 203 2.91 -5.92 5.07
C ASP A 203 2.77 -7.41 4.69
N ARG A 204 3.27 -8.34 5.52
CA ARG A 204 3.04 -9.79 5.32
C ARG A 204 1.57 -10.14 5.45
N ALA A 205 0.90 -9.62 6.48
CA ALA A 205 -0.52 -9.83 6.70
C ALA A 205 -1.36 -9.36 5.50
N ILE A 206 -1.01 -8.22 4.91
CA ILE A 206 -1.66 -7.66 3.72
C ILE A 206 -1.48 -8.58 2.51
N VAL A 207 -0.27 -9.12 2.30
CA VAL A 207 0.01 -10.01 1.15
C VAL A 207 -0.76 -11.32 1.24
N ASP A 208 -0.87 -11.89 2.45
CA ASP A 208 -1.55 -13.16 2.68
C ASP A 208 -3.08 -13.04 2.74
N ALA A 209 -3.59 -11.87 3.13
CA ALA A 209 -5.01 -11.64 3.25
C ALA A 209 -5.71 -11.58 1.87
N THR A 210 -6.91 -12.17 1.82
CA THR A 210 -7.74 -12.22 0.62
C THR A 210 -8.94 -11.28 0.68
N THR A 211 -9.19 -10.72 1.86
CA THR A 211 -10.37 -9.91 2.15
C THR A 211 -9.97 -8.68 2.96
N ARG A 212 -10.78 -7.63 2.84
CA ARG A 212 -10.62 -6.43 3.66
C ARG A 212 -10.73 -6.76 5.14
N GLU A 213 -11.70 -7.60 5.53
CA GLU A 213 -11.91 -7.99 6.92
C GLU A 213 -10.68 -8.70 7.51
N GLU A 214 -10.07 -9.62 6.76
CA GLU A 214 -8.83 -10.31 7.19
C GLU A 214 -7.66 -9.34 7.38
N ILE A 215 -7.50 -8.35 6.48
CA ILE A 215 -6.49 -7.30 6.64
C ILE A 215 -6.76 -6.50 7.92
N GLU A 216 -7.99 -6.02 8.08
CA GLU A 216 -8.36 -5.18 9.21
C GLU A 216 -8.16 -5.89 10.57
N GLU A 217 -8.54 -7.18 10.66
CA GLU A 217 -8.35 -8.01 11.85
C GLU A 217 -6.88 -8.30 12.13
N THR A 218 -6.12 -8.71 11.12
CA THR A 218 -4.71 -9.09 11.29
C THR A 218 -3.85 -7.89 11.67
N VAL A 219 -4.13 -6.71 11.10
CA VAL A 219 -3.46 -5.46 11.50
C VAL A 219 -3.70 -5.16 12.97
N CYS A 220 -4.96 -5.21 13.43
CA CYS A 220 -5.26 -4.92 14.83
C CYS A 220 -4.56 -5.91 15.77
N LEU A 221 -4.57 -7.21 15.43
CA LEU A 221 -3.88 -8.25 16.20
C LEU A 221 -2.37 -8.01 16.25
N SER A 222 -1.74 -7.72 15.11
CA SER A 222 -0.30 -7.46 15.05
C SER A 222 0.09 -6.28 15.94
N VAL A 223 -0.68 -5.19 15.91
CA VAL A 223 -0.44 -4.04 16.80
C VAL A 223 -0.69 -4.39 18.27
N ALA A 224 -1.65 -5.25 18.59
CA ALA A 224 -1.99 -5.57 19.97
C ALA A 224 -1.10 -6.65 20.61
N ASP A 225 -0.43 -7.48 19.79
CA ASP A 225 0.53 -8.49 20.25
C ASP A 225 1.87 -7.86 20.68
N GLU A 226 2.12 -6.63 20.25
CA GLU A 226 3.29 -5.83 20.56
C GLU A 226 3.24 -5.22 21.98
N GLU A 227 4.30 -5.40 22.79
CA GLU A 227 4.29 -5.03 24.22
C GLU A 227 4.13 -3.52 24.48
N SER A 228 4.55 -2.67 23.53
CA SER A 228 4.48 -1.21 23.67
C SER A 228 3.06 -0.66 23.50
N TYR A 229 2.14 -1.45 22.94
CA TYR A 229 0.78 -1.03 22.65
C TYR A 229 -0.24 -1.79 23.50
N ARG A 230 -1.28 -1.08 23.95
CA ARG A 230 -2.39 -1.67 24.71
C ARG A 230 -3.46 -2.29 23.83
N GLY A 231 -3.49 -1.91 22.55
CA GLY A 231 -4.48 -2.38 21.60
C GLY A 231 -4.70 -1.38 20.48
N ALA A 232 -5.40 -1.85 19.46
CA ALA A 232 -5.70 -1.11 18.26
C ALA A 232 -7.08 -1.47 17.72
N TRP A 233 -7.64 -0.57 16.93
CA TRP A 233 -8.90 -0.81 16.21
C TRP A 233 -8.98 0.04 14.95
N ILE A 234 -9.74 -0.44 13.97
CA ILE A 234 -9.98 0.26 12.71
C ILE A 234 -11.37 0.88 12.73
N ALA A 235 -11.39 2.20 12.59
CA ALA A 235 -12.54 3.05 12.57
C ALA A 235 -13.01 3.32 11.14
N ARG A 236 -14.30 3.16 10.87
CA ARG A 236 -14.96 3.67 9.66
C ARG A 236 -15.69 4.96 10.00
N TYR A 237 -15.35 6.04 9.30
CA TYR A 237 -16.07 7.31 9.41
C TYR A 237 -17.11 7.45 8.29
N ASN A 238 -18.38 7.61 8.66
CA ASN A 238 -19.47 7.90 7.73
C ASN A 238 -19.76 9.40 7.74
N ARG A 239 -19.31 10.11 6.68
CA ARG A 239 -19.52 11.56 6.52
C ARG A 239 -21.00 11.96 6.47
N ALA A 240 -21.87 11.15 5.86
CA ALA A 240 -23.28 11.48 5.67
C ALA A 240 -24.08 11.44 6.98
N MET A 241 -23.76 10.48 7.86
CA MET A 241 -24.41 10.30 9.16
C MET A 241 -23.63 10.95 10.31
N ASP A 242 -22.44 11.46 10.00
CA ASP A 242 -21.48 12.01 10.95
C ASP A 242 -21.19 11.08 12.14
N ASP A 243 -20.89 9.83 11.80
CA ASP A 243 -20.79 8.72 12.74
C ASP A 243 -19.52 7.88 12.53
N VAL A 244 -19.04 7.26 13.60
CA VAL A 244 -17.86 6.38 13.60
C VAL A 244 -18.26 5.01 14.12
N SER A 245 -17.95 3.98 13.33
CA SER A 245 -18.15 2.57 13.73
C SER A 245 -16.83 1.81 13.73
N SER A 246 -16.72 0.80 14.59
CA SER A 246 -15.59 -0.12 14.61
C SER A 246 -15.75 -1.21 13.55
N ARG A 247 -14.67 -1.54 12.83
CA ARG A 247 -14.62 -2.66 11.88
C ARG A 247 -13.88 -3.87 12.44
N ALA A 248 -12.71 -3.61 13.02
CA ALA A 248 -11.88 -4.61 13.68
C ALA A 248 -11.26 -4.00 14.93
N ALA A 249 -10.94 -4.83 15.92
CA ALA A 249 -10.25 -4.40 17.11
C ALA A 249 -9.52 -5.56 17.79
N ALA A 250 -8.42 -5.24 18.45
CA ALA A 250 -7.69 -6.14 19.34
C ALA A 250 -7.15 -5.34 20.55
N GLY A 251 -7.10 -5.96 21.73
CA GLY A 251 -6.72 -5.29 22.97
C GLY A 251 -7.73 -4.24 23.50
N VAL A 252 -8.81 -3.96 22.77
CA VAL A 252 -9.86 -2.98 23.13
C VAL A 252 -11.28 -3.53 22.91
N ASP A 253 -12.29 -2.92 23.55
CA ASP A 253 -13.69 -3.33 23.44
C ASP A 253 -14.39 -2.67 22.24
N ALA A 254 -14.39 -3.36 21.08
CA ALA A 254 -14.98 -2.87 19.83
C ALA A 254 -16.47 -2.49 19.92
N ALA A 255 -17.24 -3.24 20.74
CA ALA A 255 -18.67 -3.04 20.87
C ALA A 255 -18.97 -1.70 21.57
N ARG A 256 -18.21 -1.38 22.62
CA ARG A 256 -18.33 -0.09 23.32
C ARG A 256 -17.83 1.10 22.50
N LEU A 257 -16.75 0.92 21.74
CA LEU A 257 -16.23 1.98 20.87
C LEU A 257 -17.23 2.41 19.80
N SER A 258 -18.04 1.48 19.30
CA SER A 258 -19.12 1.78 18.33
C SER A 258 -20.32 2.49 18.99
N ASP A 259 -20.62 2.19 20.26
CA ASP A 259 -21.71 2.82 21.01
C ASP A 259 -21.35 4.20 21.60
N LEU A 260 -20.05 4.53 21.71
CA LEU A 260 -19.52 5.78 22.31
C LEU A 260 -18.84 6.69 21.27
N SER A 261 -19.41 6.74 20.06
CA SER A 261 -18.83 7.49 18.93
C SER A 261 -18.62 8.97 19.24
N GLU A 262 -19.37 9.59 20.17
CA GLU A 262 -19.25 11.03 20.44
C GLU A 262 -17.88 11.48 20.97
N THR A 263 -17.20 10.66 21.76
CA THR A 263 -15.91 11.00 22.40
C THR A 263 -14.73 10.78 21.46
N VAL A 264 -14.85 9.81 20.56
CA VAL A 264 -13.78 9.34 19.67
C VAL A 264 -13.89 9.95 18.26
N ARG A 265 -15.12 10.28 17.83
CA ARG A 265 -15.43 10.87 16.53
C ARG A 265 -14.63 12.12 16.19
N PRO A 266 -14.41 13.10 17.09
CA PRO A 266 -13.63 14.29 16.72
C PRO A 266 -12.21 13.94 16.28
N LEU A 267 -11.58 12.97 16.95
CA LEU A 267 -10.21 12.54 16.64
C LEU A 267 -10.14 11.81 15.30
N VAL A 268 -11.06 10.86 15.08
CA VAL A 268 -11.13 10.08 13.83
C VAL A 268 -11.50 10.98 12.65
N ARG A 269 -12.48 11.89 12.83
CA ARG A 269 -12.87 12.85 11.79
C ARG A 269 -11.68 13.72 11.38
N ASP A 270 -10.99 14.32 12.34
CA ASP A 270 -9.88 15.22 12.04
C ASP A 270 -8.77 14.52 11.25
N ALA A 271 -8.38 13.30 11.65
CA ALA A 271 -7.39 12.52 10.89
C ALA A 271 -7.87 12.15 9.48
N VAL A 272 -9.13 11.73 9.32
CA VAL A 272 -9.72 11.33 8.03
C VAL A 272 -9.92 12.51 7.08
N GLU A 273 -10.38 13.65 7.58
CA GLU A 273 -10.62 14.87 6.78
C GLU A 273 -9.30 15.55 6.39
N SER A 274 -8.35 15.63 7.32
CA SER A 274 -7.04 16.22 7.06
C SER A 274 -6.09 15.29 6.29
N LYS A 275 -6.38 13.99 6.23
CA LYS A 275 -5.51 12.94 5.68
C LYS A 275 -4.11 12.93 6.31
N THR A 276 -4.01 13.31 7.58
CA THR A 276 -2.73 13.36 8.31
C THR A 276 -2.85 12.63 9.64
N VAL A 277 -1.74 12.05 10.11
CA VAL A 277 -1.70 11.36 11.40
C VAL A 277 -1.90 12.36 12.55
N ARG A 278 -2.55 11.89 13.62
CA ARG A 278 -2.81 12.68 14.82
C ARG A 278 -2.33 11.94 16.06
N VAL A 279 -1.44 12.57 16.82
CA VAL A 279 -1.02 12.09 18.13
C VAL A 279 -1.82 12.81 19.21
N VAL A 280 -2.34 12.03 20.15
CA VAL A 280 -3.08 12.49 21.32
C VAL A 280 -2.29 12.06 22.54
N GLU A 281 -1.59 13.01 23.17
CA GLU A 281 -0.73 12.73 24.33
C GLU A 281 -1.49 12.09 25.50
N ARG A 282 -2.78 12.42 25.64
CA ARG A 282 -3.64 11.87 26.67
C ARG A 282 -5.11 11.88 26.23
N ILE A 283 -5.70 10.69 26.12
CA ILE A 283 -7.14 10.56 25.87
C ILE A 283 -7.95 10.96 27.13
N THR A 284 -9.21 11.32 26.93
CA THR A 284 -10.11 11.66 28.05
C THR A 284 -10.45 10.41 28.87
N ASP A 285 -10.84 10.59 30.13
CA ASP A 285 -11.24 9.46 30.97
C ASP A 285 -12.46 8.72 30.39
N GLU A 286 -13.38 9.46 29.78
CA GLU A 286 -14.55 8.93 29.08
C GLU A 286 -14.16 8.08 27.84
N HIS A 287 -13.15 8.52 27.07
CA HIS A 287 -12.60 7.72 25.97
C HIS A 287 -11.89 6.48 26.50
N ARG A 288 -11.08 6.61 27.55
CA ARG A 288 -10.39 5.47 28.16
C ARG A 288 -11.37 4.41 28.67
N GLU A 289 -12.44 4.81 29.35
CA GLU A 289 -13.50 3.91 29.83
C GLU A 289 -14.30 3.27 28.67
N ALA A 290 -14.39 3.95 27.53
CA ALA A 290 -14.99 3.40 26.31
C ALA A 290 -14.11 2.33 25.67
N ALA A 291 -12.80 2.59 25.56
CA ALA A 291 -11.83 1.71 24.91
C ALA A 291 -11.48 0.48 25.77
N PHE A 292 -11.39 0.66 27.09
CA PHE A 292 -10.96 -0.36 28.04
C PHE A 292 -12.05 -0.55 29.12
N PRO A 293 -12.68 -1.75 29.20
CA PRO A 293 -13.67 -2.05 30.23
C PRO A 293 -13.14 -1.79 31.64
N SER A 294 -13.98 -1.38 32.59
CA SER A 294 -13.54 -0.97 33.94
C SER A 294 -12.75 -2.01 34.76
N GLU A 295 -12.80 -3.30 34.38
CA GLU A 295 -11.98 -4.36 34.99
C GLU A 295 -10.54 -4.43 34.42
N HIS A 296 -10.31 -3.85 33.24
CA HIS A 296 -9.05 -3.85 32.49
C HIS A 296 -8.57 -2.42 32.13
N ALA A 297 -9.28 -1.40 32.61
CA ALA A 297 -8.96 0.00 32.35
C ALA A 297 -7.61 0.35 33.01
N PRO A 298 -6.63 0.88 32.25
CA PRO A 298 -5.35 1.29 32.81
C PRO A 298 -5.56 2.35 33.89
N GLU A 299 -4.94 2.22 35.06
CA GLU A 299 -4.99 3.27 36.10
C GLU A 299 -4.18 4.51 35.68
N THR A 300 -3.27 4.35 34.74
CA THR A 300 -2.40 5.38 34.17
C THR A 300 -3.07 6.14 33.00
N PRO A 301 -2.60 7.35 32.68
CA PRO A 301 -2.95 8.05 31.45
C PRO A 301 -2.62 7.21 30.23
N VAL A 302 -3.46 7.26 29.19
CA VAL A 302 -3.26 6.52 27.93
C VAL A 302 -3.10 7.53 26.80
N ALA A 303 -2.10 7.34 25.96
CA ALA A 303 -1.92 8.10 24.73
C ALA A 303 -2.56 7.35 23.55
N ALA A 304 -2.88 8.06 22.47
CA ALA A 304 -3.38 7.45 21.25
C ALA A 304 -2.77 8.09 20.00
N ILE A 305 -2.55 7.29 18.96
CA ILE A 305 -2.26 7.77 17.62
C ILE A 305 -3.40 7.36 16.67
N VAL A 306 -3.82 8.29 15.83
CA VAL A 306 -4.88 8.08 14.83
C VAL A 306 -4.26 8.23 13.45
N VAL A 307 -4.29 7.14 12.71
CA VAL A 307 -3.60 6.97 11.43
C VAL A 307 -4.64 6.81 10.32
N PRO A 308 -4.78 7.76 9.39
CA PRO A 308 -5.73 7.62 8.30
C PRO A 308 -5.30 6.47 7.37
N VAL A 309 -6.25 5.61 7.00
CA VAL A 309 -6.00 4.50 6.05
C VAL A 309 -6.32 5.00 4.66
N LEU A 310 -5.29 5.14 3.82
CA LEU A 310 -5.34 5.89 2.58
C LEU A 310 -4.90 5.04 1.39
N TYR A 311 -5.64 5.12 0.29
CA TYR A 311 -5.18 4.70 -1.03
C TYR A 311 -5.37 5.84 -2.01
N ARG A 312 -4.26 6.39 -2.53
CA ARG A 312 -4.27 7.62 -3.33
C ARG A 312 -5.06 8.72 -2.59
N ASP A 313 -6.20 9.14 -3.14
CA ASP A 313 -7.06 10.16 -2.54
C ASP A 313 -8.22 9.61 -1.72
N THR A 314 -8.43 8.29 -1.73
CA THR A 314 -9.53 7.62 -1.04
C THR A 314 -9.14 7.27 0.40
N THR A 315 -9.95 7.71 1.38
CA THR A 315 -9.78 7.35 2.78
C THR A 315 -10.75 6.24 3.16
N TYR A 316 -10.23 5.06 3.48
CA TYR A 316 -11.02 3.89 3.85
C TYR A 316 -11.50 3.91 5.31
N GLY A 317 -10.82 4.69 6.16
CA GLY A 317 -11.05 4.77 7.60
C GLY A 317 -9.84 5.34 8.33
N ALA A 318 -9.70 5.01 9.61
CA ALA A 318 -8.50 5.29 10.39
C ALA A 318 -8.17 4.12 11.33
N LEU A 319 -6.89 3.78 11.43
CA LEU A 319 -6.35 2.92 12.47
C LEU A 319 -6.10 3.76 13.72
N VAL A 320 -6.58 3.31 14.87
CA VAL A 320 -6.35 3.96 16.16
C VAL A 320 -5.57 3.01 17.05
N VAL A 321 -4.42 3.45 17.55
CA VAL A 321 -3.52 2.66 18.40
C VAL A 321 -3.37 3.34 19.75
N TYR A 322 -3.37 2.56 20.83
CA TYR A 322 -3.25 3.05 22.21
C TYR A 322 -1.94 2.61 22.86
N ALA A 323 -1.31 3.49 23.64
CA ALA A 323 -0.07 3.21 24.36
C ALA A 323 -0.06 3.80 25.79
N ASP A 324 0.90 3.37 26.60
CA ASP A 324 1.05 3.74 28.01
C ASP A 324 1.43 5.20 28.25
N GLY A 325 2.02 5.84 27.25
CA GLY A 325 2.43 7.22 27.32
C GLY A 325 2.75 7.82 25.95
N PRO A 326 2.86 9.16 25.88
CA PRO A 326 3.16 9.85 24.63
C PRO A 326 4.57 9.58 24.10
N SER A 327 5.48 9.05 24.95
CA SER A 327 6.81 8.64 24.54
C SER A 327 6.80 7.49 23.53
N GLU A 328 5.69 6.77 23.37
CA GLU A 328 5.59 5.76 22.30
C GLU A 328 5.15 6.36 20.96
N PHE A 329 4.98 7.68 20.86
CA PHE A 329 4.55 8.37 19.64
C PHE A 329 5.38 9.63 19.40
N PHE A 330 6.71 9.48 19.26
CA PHE A 330 7.59 10.62 18.94
C PHE A 330 7.32 11.20 17.54
N GLU A 331 7.60 12.50 17.35
CA GLU A 331 7.40 13.20 16.06
C GLU A 331 8.14 12.53 14.90
N GLU A 332 9.33 11.98 15.16
CA GLU A 332 10.16 11.27 14.18
C GLU A 332 9.56 9.94 13.69
N HIS A 333 8.55 9.39 14.37
CA HIS A 333 7.93 8.11 14.01
C HIS A 333 6.53 8.26 13.40
N VAL A 334 6.00 9.49 13.35
CA VAL A 334 4.71 9.78 12.69
C VAL A 334 4.74 9.33 11.22
N GLU A 335 5.88 9.51 10.55
CA GLU A 335 6.09 9.09 9.16
C GLU A 335 5.94 7.58 8.96
N VAL A 336 6.38 6.79 9.94
CA VAL A 336 6.30 5.32 9.89
C VAL A 336 4.85 4.86 10.01
N PHE A 337 4.07 5.52 10.88
CA PHE A 337 2.63 5.30 10.96
C PHE A 337 1.89 5.81 9.71
N GLU A 338 2.32 6.92 9.10
CA GLU A 338 1.78 7.35 7.80
C GLU A 338 1.99 6.30 6.71
N GLN A 339 3.19 5.70 6.66
CA GLN A 339 3.48 4.59 5.77
C GLN A 339 2.60 3.37 6.06
N LEU A 340 2.43 3.02 7.33
CA LEU A 340 1.54 1.94 7.76
C LEU A 340 0.11 2.16 7.25
N GLY A 341 -0.44 3.36 7.42
CA GLY A 341 -1.76 3.74 6.93
C GLY A 341 -1.91 3.59 5.41
N ARG A 342 -0.86 3.90 4.65
CA ARG A 342 -0.81 3.71 3.19
C ARG A 342 -0.70 2.23 2.80
N SER A 343 0.13 1.45 3.47
CA SER A 343 0.25 -0.01 3.25
C SER A 343 -1.10 -0.69 3.44
N ILE A 344 -1.79 -0.40 4.55
CA ILE A 344 -3.13 -0.95 4.84
C ILE A 344 -4.12 -0.55 3.73
N GLY A 345 -4.13 0.73 3.31
CA GLY A 345 -5.02 1.20 2.25
C GLY A 345 -4.74 0.53 0.90
N ASN A 346 -3.47 0.33 0.53
CA ASN A 346 -3.07 -0.42 -0.65
C ASN A 346 -3.58 -1.87 -0.60
N GLY A 347 -3.43 -2.52 0.55
CA GLY A 347 -3.92 -3.87 0.79
C GLY A 347 -5.43 -4.00 0.63
N ILE A 348 -6.19 -3.10 1.28
CA ILE A 348 -7.66 -3.08 1.18
C ILE A 348 -8.08 -2.89 -0.28
N ASN A 349 -7.51 -1.92 -0.98
CA ASN A 349 -7.82 -1.68 -2.39
C ASN A 349 -7.48 -2.91 -3.26
N ALA A 350 -6.36 -3.59 -3.00
CA ALA A 350 -5.97 -4.81 -3.72
C ALA A 350 -6.95 -5.96 -3.45
N ALA A 351 -7.37 -6.15 -2.20
CA ALA A 351 -8.34 -7.18 -1.81
C ALA A 351 -9.74 -6.91 -2.41
N GLU A 352 -10.23 -5.66 -2.36
CA GLU A 352 -11.49 -5.25 -2.97
C GLU A 352 -11.45 -5.42 -4.50
N SER A 353 -10.35 -4.99 -5.15
CA SER A 353 -10.15 -5.15 -6.60
C SER A 353 -10.11 -6.63 -7.02
N LYS A 354 -9.47 -7.48 -6.22
CA LYS A 354 -9.41 -8.93 -6.46
C LYS A 354 -10.77 -9.59 -6.25
N ARG A 355 -11.55 -9.19 -5.24
CA ARG A 355 -12.90 -9.74 -5.01
C ARG A 355 -13.91 -9.37 -6.10
N LEU A 356 -13.84 -8.17 -6.67
CA LEU A 356 -14.65 -7.79 -7.84
C LEU A 356 -14.34 -8.67 -9.06
N LEU A 357 -13.12 -9.22 -9.14
CA LEU A 357 -12.66 -10.12 -10.20
C LEU A 357 -12.97 -11.62 -9.92
N TYR A 358 -13.14 -12.05 -8.66
CA TYR A 358 -13.18 -13.47 -8.26
C TYR A 358 -14.39 -13.90 -7.38
N GLY A 359 -15.37 -13.05 -7.09
CA GLY A 359 -16.55 -13.45 -6.32
C GLY A 359 -17.47 -14.42 -7.08
N ASP A 360 -17.65 -15.64 -6.57
CA ASP A 360 -18.52 -16.70 -7.13
C ASP A 360 -20.02 -16.39 -7.03
N THR A 361 -20.39 -15.37 -6.25
CA THR A 361 -21.78 -14.98 -6.02
C THR A 361 -21.86 -13.48 -5.88
N ALA A 362 -22.81 -12.86 -6.55
CA ALA A 362 -23.09 -11.45 -6.45
C ALA A 362 -24.59 -11.23 -6.23
N VAL A 363 -24.96 -10.08 -5.67
CA VAL A 363 -26.37 -9.72 -5.49
C VAL A 363 -26.75 -8.75 -6.60
N GLU A 364 -27.63 -9.19 -7.47
CA GLU A 364 -28.24 -8.36 -8.51
C GLU A 364 -29.48 -7.66 -7.92
N LEU A 365 -29.53 -6.35 -8.10
CA LEU A 365 -30.66 -5.50 -7.73
C LEU A 365 -31.22 -4.87 -9.00
N GLU A 366 -32.52 -5.02 -9.20
CA GLU A 366 -33.27 -4.41 -10.29
C GLU A 366 -34.12 -3.27 -9.72
N PHE A 367 -33.99 -2.10 -10.31
CA PHE A 367 -34.70 -0.89 -9.93
C PHE A 367 -35.57 -0.39 -11.09
N GLU A 368 -36.79 0.03 -10.77
CA GLU A 368 -37.59 0.91 -11.64
C GLU A 368 -37.37 2.37 -11.19
N HIS A 369 -37.18 3.26 -12.16
CA HIS A 369 -36.78 4.63 -11.91
C HIS A 369 -37.50 5.60 -12.86
N ASP A 370 -38.36 6.44 -12.28
CA ASP A 370 -39.18 7.41 -13.04
C ASP A 370 -38.94 8.86 -12.61
N ASP A 371 -37.94 9.13 -11.75
CA ASP A 371 -37.75 10.42 -11.11
C ASP A 371 -37.21 11.49 -12.07
N ASP A 372 -37.92 12.62 -12.18
CA ASP A 372 -37.52 13.77 -13.02
C ASP A 372 -36.21 14.45 -12.55
N ASP A 373 -35.77 14.21 -11.32
CA ASP A 373 -34.50 14.75 -10.81
C ASP A 373 -33.26 14.02 -11.42
N ASP A 374 -33.45 12.89 -12.11
CA ASP A 374 -32.38 12.17 -12.82
C ASP A 374 -32.19 12.64 -14.27
N LEU A 375 -30.91 12.81 -14.66
CA LEU A 375 -30.47 13.19 -16.00
C LEU A 375 -31.09 12.36 -17.13
N PHE A 376 -31.08 11.04 -17.03
CA PHE A 376 -31.50 10.14 -18.12
C PHE A 376 -33.04 10.16 -18.26
N VAL A 377 -33.74 10.19 -17.12
CA VAL A 377 -35.20 10.29 -17.05
C VAL A 377 -35.67 11.64 -17.62
N GLU A 378 -35.11 12.76 -17.17
CA GLU A 378 -35.52 14.09 -17.63
C GLU A 378 -35.34 14.23 -19.16
N LEU A 379 -34.17 13.83 -19.68
CA LEU A 379 -33.84 13.98 -21.09
C LEU A 379 -34.75 13.13 -21.99
N THR A 380 -34.99 11.87 -21.65
CA THR A 380 -35.87 10.99 -22.44
C THR A 380 -37.33 11.39 -22.33
N ARG A 381 -37.80 11.86 -21.17
CA ARG A 381 -39.17 12.35 -21.01
C ARG A 381 -39.44 13.60 -21.85
N ARG A 382 -38.43 14.47 -21.98
CA ARG A 382 -38.54 15.72 -22.71
C ARG A 382 -38.35 15.57 -24.22
N LEU A 383 -37.42 14.75 -24.66
CA LEU A 383 -37.05 14.60 -26.07
C LEU A 383 -37.72 13.37 -26.73
N GLY A 384 -38.20 12.43 -25.93
CA GLY A 384 -38.65 11.11 -26.38
C GLY A 384 -37.49 10.20 -26.76
N GLY A 385 -37.76 8.89 -26.87
CA GLY A 385 -36.81 7.86 -27.29
C GLY A 385 -36.09 7.19 -26.12
N THR A 386 -35.00 6.49 -26.44
CA THR A 386 -34.30 5.58 -25.51
C THR A 386 -32.84 5.98 -25.33
N LEU A 387 -32.38 6.01 -24.08
CA LEU A 387 -30.98 6.13 -23.69
C LEU A 387 -30.54 4.83 -23.01
N THR A 388 -29.39 4.29 -23.41
CA THR A 388 -28.82 3.07 -22.84
C THR A 388 -27.35 3.25 -22.52
N LEU A 389 -26.97 2.94 -21.29
CA LEU A 389 -25.58 2.93 -20.85
C LEU A 389 -24.82 1.77 -21.50
N LYS A 390 -23.69 2.06 -22.16
CA LYS A 390 -22.79 1.08 -22.76
C LYS A 390 -21.51 0.85 -21.95
N GLY A 391 -21.19 1.76 -21.04
CA GLY A 391 -20.05 1.63 -20.13
C GLY A 391 -19.80 2.92 -19.37
N PHE A 392 -18.98 2.84 -18.31
CA PHE A 392 -18.60 3.99 -17.52
C PHE A 392 -17.20 3.82 -16.92
N ALA A 393 -16.57 4.91 -16.54
CA ALA A 393 -15.30 4.96 -15.83
C ALA A 393 -15.36 6.06 -14.75
N PRO A 394 -15.07 5.75 -13.48
CA PRO A 394 -14.98 6.77 -12.44
C PRO A 394 -13.77 7.67 -12.67
N GLU A 395 -13.92 8.97 -12.41
CA GLU A 395 -12.85 9.97 -12.47
C GLU A 395 -12.51 10.53 -11.07
N SER A 396 -11.38 11.25 -10.95
CA SER A 396 -10.78 11.66 -9.67
C SER A 396 -11.53 12.75 -8.88
N ASN A 397 -12.67 13.24 -9.36
CA ASN A 397 -13.41 14.39 -8.79
C ASN A 397 -14.88 14.07 -8.46
N ASP A 398 -15.21 12.84 -8.03
CA ASP A 398 -16.60 12.36 -7.85
C ASP A 398 -17.46 12.45 -9.14
N SER A 399 -16.83 12.70 -10.30
CA SER A 399 -17.45 12.64 -11.62
C SER A 399 -17.28 11.26 -12.23
N VAL A 400 -18.22 10.90 -13.11
CA VAL A 400 -18.21 9.64 -13.86
C VAL A 400 -18.24 9.96 -15.34
N ALA A 401 -17.27 9.42 -16.09
CA ALA A 401 -17.35 9.41 -17.55
C ALA A 401 -18.22 8.23 -17.98
N CYS A 402 -19.31 8.47 -18.71
CA CYS A 402 -20.21 7.42 -19.18
C CYS A 402 -20.42 7.47 -20.70
N TYR A 403 -20.61 6.30 -21.28
CA TYR A 403 -20.88 6.11 -22.71
C TYR A 403 -22.34 5.73 -22.89
N VAL A 404 -23.10 6.57 -23.58
CA VAL A 404 -24.55 6.46 -23.67
C VAL A 404 -24.96 6.35 -25.12
N ALA A 405 -25.63 5.27 -25.47
CA ALA A 405 -26.27 5.13 -26.77
C ALA A 405 -27.67 5.74 -26.73
N ALA A 406 -28.00 6.52 -27.75
CA ALA A 406 -29.33 7.08 -27.95
C ALA A 406 -29.96 6.47 -29.21
N ASP A 407 -31.20 5.98 -29.07
CA ASP A 407 -32.04 5.50 -30.16
C ASP A 407 -33.38 6.25 -30.18
N GLY A 408 -33.84 6.61 -31.37
CA GLY A 408 -35.08 7.38 -31.54
C GLY A 408 -35.05 8.83 -31.07
N VAL A 409 -33.89 9.35 -30.63
CA VAL A 409 -33.67 10.75 -30.19
C VAL A 409 -32.89 11.53 -31.24
N ASP A 410 -33.26 12.79 -31.50
CA ASP A 410 -32.46 13.68 -32.35
C ASP A 410 -31.10 13.99 -31.69
N SER A 411 -30.01 13.61 -32.36
CA SER A 411 -28.66 13.67 -31.79
C SER A 411 -28.21 15.09 -31.42
N GLU A 412 -28.58 16.09 -32.23
CA GLU A 412 -28.19 17.48 -32.01
C GLU A 412 -28.96 18.06 -30.82
N SER A 413 -30.28 17.81 -30.77
CA SER A 413 -31.14 18.24 -29.67
C SER A 413 -30.74 17.60 -28.34
N LEU A 414 -30.40 16.31 -28.34
CA LEU A 414 -29.94 15.61 -27.15
C LEU A 414 -28.60 16.17 -26.63
N LEU A 415 -27.64 16.42 -27.52
CA LEU A 415 -26.37 17.03 -27.13
C LEU A 415 -26.57 18.42 -26.52
N GLU A 416 -27.44 19.23 -27.13
CA GLU A 416 -27.72 20.59 -26.69
C GLU A 416 -28.38 20.60 -25.29
N GLU A 417 -29.35 19.72 -25.05
CA GLU A 417 -30.02 19.65 -23.75
C GLU A 417 -29.14 18.99 -22.67
N ALA A 418 -28.39 17.93 -23.01
CA ALA A 418 -27.44 17.32 -22.08
C ALA A 418 -26.39 18.35 -21.60
N THR A 419 -25.82 19.16 -22.50
CA THR A 419 -24.82 20.19 -22.15
C THR A 419 -25.37 21.30 -21.25
N LYS A 420 -26.70 21.49 -21.21
CA LYS A 420 -27.36 22.48 -20.34
C LYS A 420 -27.76 21.91 -18.98
N HIS A 421 -27.74 20.59 -18.83
CA HIS A 421 -28.20 19.93 -17.63
C HIS A 421 -27.18 20.12 -16.49
N PRO A 422 -27.62 20.42 -15.24
CA PRO A 422 -26.70 20.67 -14.12
C PRO A 422 -25.81 19.48 -13.76
N ALA A 423 -26.27 18.26 -14.03
CA ALA A 423 -25.51 17.03 -13.79
C ALA A 423 -24.42 16.74 -14.82
N VAL A 424 -24.30 17.52 -15.90
CA VAL A 424 -23.38 17.24 -17.01
C VAL A 424 -22.33 18.34 -17.09
N GLU A 425 -21.08 17.99 -16.80
CA GLU A 425 -19.95 18.91 -16.94
C GLU A 425 -19.54 19.04 -18.41
N ARG A 426 -19.63 17.93 -19.14
CA ARG A 426 -19.20 17.84 -20.53
C ARG A 426 -19.97 16.76 -21.27
N ALA A 427 -20.35 17.05 -22.52
CA ALA A 427 -20.96 16.08 -23.41
C ALA A 427 -20.35 16.16 -24.81
N ARG A 428 -20.12 15.01 -25.45
CA ARG A 428 -19.73 14.93 -26.86
C ARG A 428 -20.33 13.73 -27.57
N ILE A 429 -20.45 13.84 -28.89
CA ILE A 429 -20.77 12.70 -29.77
C ILE A 429 -19.47 11.94 -30.05
N VAL A 430 -19.46 10.64 -29.79
CA VAL A 430 -18.34 9.74 -30.07
C VAL A 430 -18.48 9.14 -31.48
N THR A 431 -19.67 8.66 -31.81
CA THR A 431 -19.95 8.03 -33.10
C THR A 431 -21.42 8.18 -33.46
N GLN A 432 -21.72 8.35 -34.75
CA GLN A 432 -23.08 8.43 -35.28
C GLN A 432 -23.23 7.36 -36.37
N ASN A 433 -23.91 6.26 -36.06
CA ASN A 433 -24.05 5.12 -36.95
C ASN A 433 -25.54 4.80 -37.18
N GLY A 434 -26.08 5.20 -38.34
CA GLY A 434 -27.45 4.83 -38.71
C GLY A 434 -28.50 5.42 -37.76
N SER A 435 -29.22 4.56 -37.02
CA SER A 435 -30.27 4.95 -36.07
C SER A 435 -29.78 5.18 -34.63
N GLU A 436 -28.58 4.69 -34.28
CA GLU A 436 -28.03 4.78 -32.92
C GLU A 436 -26.87 5.78 -32.89
N THR A 437 -26.89 6.71 -31.93
CA THR A 437 -25.79 7.67 -31.72
C THR A 437 -25.16 7.41 -30.36
N LEU A 438 -23.83 7.26 -30.34
CA LEU A 438 -23.05 7.07 -29.11
C LEU A 438 -22.51 8.42 -28.63
N PHE A 439 -22.78 8.73 -27.36
CA PHE A 439 -22.31 9.89 -26.65
C PHE A 439 -21.34 9.49 -25.54
N GLU A 440 -20.50 10.45 -25.16
CA GLU A 440 -19.70 10.42 -23.95
C GLU A 440 -20.07 11.63 -23.11
N TRP A 441 -20.49 11.39 -21.88
CA TRP A 441 -20.87 12.40 -20.91
C TRP A 441 -19.99 12.30 -19.67
N GLU A 442 -19.61 13.43 -19.14
CA GLU A 442 -18.97 13.58 -17.83
C GLU A 442 -20.03 14.09 -16.88
N ILE A 443 -20.43 13.24 -15.93
CA ILE A 443 -21.61 13.46 -15.07
C ILE A 443 -21.25 13.52 -13.58
N THR A 444 -22.06 14.24 -12.81
CA THR A 444 -21.89 14.46 -11.35
C THR A 444 -23.17 14.13 -10.58
N ASP A 445 -23.22 14.47 -9.28
CA ASP A 445 -24.17 14.05 -8.23
C ASP A 445 -25.68 14.01 -8.56
N SER A 446 -26.17 14.60 -9.66
CA SER A 446 -27.59 14.54 -10.05
C SER A 446 -27.90 13.48 -11.12
N ALA A 447 -27.10 12.41 -11.18
CA ALA A 447 -27.36 11.26 -12.02
C ALA A 447 -27.30 9.97 -11.19
N VAL A 448 -28.30 9.11 -11.34
CA VAL A 448 -28.45 7.88 -10.56
C VAL A 448 -27.21 6.96 -10.66
N LEU A 449 -26.52 7.00 -11.80
CA LEU A 449 -25.29 6.26 -12.06
C LEU A 449 -24.18 6.61 -11.04
N VAL A 450 -24.03 7.89 -10.67
CA VAL A 450 -22.98 8.33 -9.73
C VAL A 450 -23.21 7.72 -8.35
N THR A 451 -24.46 7.67 -7.88
CA THR A 451 -24.82 7.04 -6.61
C THR A 451 -24.53 5.54 -6.61
N PHE A 452 -24.72 4.82 -7.71
CA PHE A 452 -24.34 3.40 -7.76
C PHE A 452 -22.81 3.21 -7.71
N VAL A 453 -22.08 4.03 -8.48
CA VAL A 453 -20.61 3.97 -8.54
C VAL A 453 -19.98 4.32 -7.19
N SER A 454 -20.50 5.31 -6.46
CA SER A 454 -19.96 5.72 -5.15
C SER A 454 -20.10 4.64 -4.07
N PHE A 455 -21.00 3.67 -4.26
CA PHE A 455 -21.18 2.51 -3.40
C PHE A 455 -20.45 1.26 -3.92
N GLY A 456 -19.64 1.39 -4.98
CA GLY A 456 -18.90 0.28 -5.58
C GLY A 456 -19.81 -0.73 -6.30
N ALA A 457 -21.01 -0.31 -6.71
CA ALA A 457 -21.91 -1.15 -7.49
C ALA A 457 -21.47 -1.16 -8.96
N ASP A 458 -21.52 -2.35 -9.56
CA ASP A 458 -21.31 -2.54 -10.98
C ASP A 458 -22.66 -2.41 -11.70
N VAL A 459 -22.84 -1.38 -12.52
CA VAL A 459 -24.11 -1.16 -13.23
C VAL A 459 -24.09 -1.92 -14.55
N ASN A 460 -24.71 -3.10 -14.55
CA ASN A 460 -24.81 -3.98 -15.72
C ASN A 460 -25.72 -3.41 -16.80
N THR A 461 -26.79 -2.73 -16.39
CA THR A 461 -27.76 -2.16 -17.31
C THR A 461 -28.34 -0.90 -16.73
N LEU A 462 -28.35 0.17 -17.52
CA LEU A 462 -29.12 1.37 -17.27
C LEU A 462 -29.77 1.74 -18.60
N SER A 463 -31.09 1.64 -18.67
CA SER A 463 -31.85 1.97 -19.87
C SER A 463 -33.07 2.78 -19.48
N VAL A 464 -33.28 3.89 -20.19
CA VAL A 464 -34.40 4.80 -19.93
C VAL A 464 -35.11 5.10 -21.24
N THR A 465 -36.42 4.89 -21.28
CA THR A 465 -37.26 5.13 -22.46
C THR A 465 -38.42 6.02 -22.09
N ASP A 466 -38.57 7.15 -22.78
CA ASP A 466 -39.66 8.11 -22.59
C ASP A 466 -39.90 8.49 -21.10
N GLY A 467 -38.83 8.61 -20.32
CA GLY A 467 -38.88 8.93 -18.89
C GLY A 467 -39.15 7.75 -17.97
N HIS A 468 -39.07 6.52 -18.46
CA HIS A 468 -39.20 5.31 -17.65
C HIS A 468 -37.90 4.51 -17.68
N GLY A 469 -37.26 4.37 -16.53
CA GLY A 469 -35.93 3.81 -16.36
C GLY A 469 -35.92 2.45 -15.69
N THR A 470 -34.99 1.60 -16.14
CA THR A 470 -34.62 0.36 -15.45
C THR A 470 -33.12 0.38 -15.19
N VAL A 471 -32.75 0.10 -13.94
CA VAL A 471 -31.34 -0.05 -13.52
C VAL A 471 -31.14 -1.45 -12.97
N VAL A 472 -30.17 -2.17 -13.51
CA VAL A 472 -29.69 -3.45 -12.97
C VAL A 472 -28.28 -3.23 -12.48
N ALA A 473 -28.10 -3.34 -11.17
CA ALA A 473 -26.81 -3.17 -10.51
C ALA A 473 -26.43 -4.43 -9.74
N THR A 474 -25.19 -4.85 -9.92
CA THR A 474 -24.58 -5.95 -9.18
C THR A 474 -23.72 -5.39 -8.06
N VAL A 475 -23.89 -5.93 -6.87
CA VAL A 475 -23.14 -5.55 -5.66
C VAL A 475 -22.59 -6.79 -4.98
N ALA A 476 -21.48 -6.59 -4.25
CA ALA A 476 -20.90 -7.66 -3.45
C ALA A 476 -21.91 -8.17 -2.40
N PRO A 477 -21.95 -9.47 -2.08
CA PRO A 477 -22.94 -10.04 -1.15
C PRO A 477 -22.90 -9.46 0.27
N ASP A 478 -21.73 -9.00 0.68
CA ASP A 478 -21.38 -8.39 1.95
C ASP A 478 -21.50 -6.86 1.94
N ALA A 479 -21.77 -6.24 0.79
CA ALA A 479 -22.06 -4.82 0.70
C ALA A 479 -23.30 -4.47 1.53
N ASP A 480 -23.31 -3.27 2.14
CA ASP A 480 -24.47 -2.78 2.87
C ASP A 480 -25.59 -2.37 1.89
N LEU A 481 -26.34 -3.37 1.43
CA LEU A 481 -27.44 -3.21 0.49
C LEU A 481 -28.50 -2.22 0.99
N ARG A 482 -28.70 -2.13 2.32
CA ARG A 482 -29.65 -1.18 2.88
C ARG A 482 -29.13 0.23 2.73
N ALA A 483 -27.85 0.47 2.99
CA ALA A 483 -27.25 1.79 2.80
C ALA A 483 -27.32 2.24 1.33
N LEU A 484 -27.08 1.34 0.37
CA LEU A 484 -27.23 1.64 -1.06
C LEU A 484 -28.69 2.01 -1.39
N ILE A 485 -29.64 1.14 -1.05
CA ILE A 485 -31.07 1.35 -1.36
C ILE A 485 -31.55 2.66 -0.73
N ASP A 486 -31.20 2.91 0.54
CA ASP A 486 -31.57 4.15 1.24
C ASP A 486 -30.94 5.39 0.59
N ALA A 487 -29.68 5.33 0.15
CA ALA A 487 -29.01 6.45 -0.50
C ALA A 487 -29.65 6.78 -1.85
N VAL A 488 -29.95 5.74 -2.65
CA VAL A 488 -30.60 5.86 -3.94
C VAL A 488 -32.03 6.43 -3.76
N GLN A 489 -32.81 5.93 -2.81
CA GLN A 489 -34.17 6.41 -2.52
C GLN A 489 -34.24 7.80 -1.86
N ARG A 490 -33.16 8.24 -1.19
CA ARG A 490 -33.06 9.62 -0.67
C ARG A 490 -32.73 10.62 -1.76
N SER A 491 -31.94 10.18 -2.75
CA SER A 491 -31.51 11.02 -3.87
C SER A 491 -32.60 11.13 -4.92
N PHE A 492 -33.35 10.04 -5.14
CA PHE A 492 -34.46 9.97 -6.09
C PHE A 492 -35.67 9.37 -5.38
N SER A 493 -36.75 10.11 -5.30
CA SER A 493 -37.98 9.74 -4.62
C SER A 493 -38.85 8.73 -5.39
N GLU A 494 -38.74 8.71 -6.73
CA GLU A 494 -39.48 7.82 -7.62
C GLU A 494 -38.61 6.66 -8.16
N ILE A 495 -37.64 6.20 -7.36
CA ILE A 495 -36.90 4.95 -7.62
C ILE A 495 -37.30 3.86 -6.62
N SER A 496 -37.50 2.64 -7.11
CA SER A 496 -37.88 1.51 -6.26
C SER A 496 -37.23 0.22 -6.69
N VAL A 497 -36.88 -0.63 -5.71
CA VAL A 497 -36.35 -1.97 -5.96
C VAL A 497 -37.50 -2.88 -6.36
N VAL A 498 -37.44 -3.44 -7.57
CA VAL A 498 -38.44 -4.37 -8.10
C VAL A 498 -38.01 -5.83 -8.01
N ALA A 499 -36.70 -6.10 -8.08
CA ALA A 499 -36.16 -7.42 -7.84
C ALA A 499 -34.84 -7.39 -7.06
N LYS A 500 -34.63 -8.44 -6.27
CA LYS A 500 -33.37 -8.76 -5.61
C LYS A 500 -33.09 -10.24 -5.85
N ARG A 501 -31.98 -10.54 -6.50
CA ARG A 501 -31.59 -11.91 -6.84
C ARG A 501 -30.14 -12.14 -6.43
N GLU A 502 -29.89 -13.29 -5.85
CA GLU A 502 -28.53 -13.78 -5.68
C GLU A 502 -28.18 -14.50 -6.98
N VAL A 503 -27.16 -14.00 -7.67
CA VAL A 503 -26.70 -14.52 -8.96
C VAL A 503 -25.32 -15.15 -8.75
N GLU A 504 -25.20 -16.43 -9.09
CA GLU A 504 -23.89 -17.04 -9.27
C GLU A 504 -23.30 -16.41 -10.53
N ARG A 505 -22.19 -15.67 -10.39
CA ARG A 505 -21.43 -15.26 -11.56
C ARG A 505 -20.91 -16.56 -12.16
N SER A 506 -21.42 -16.96 -13.32
CA SER A 506 -20.72 -17.95 -14.11
C SER A 506 -19.41 -17.30 -14.53
N VAL A 507 -18.36 -17.47 -13.73
CA VAL A 507 -17.00 -17.38 -14.22
C VAL A 507 -16.94 -18.47 -15.27
N GLN A 508 -17.23 -18.12 -16.52
CA GLN A 508 -16.80 -18.97 -17.62
C GLN A 508 -15.30 -19.08 -17.40
N SER A 509 -14.86 -20.30 -17.09
CA SER A 509 -13.46 -20.55 -16.76
C SER A 509 -12.60 -19.95 -17.88
N THR A 510 -11.36 -19.58 -17.57
CA THR A 510 -10.39 -19.16 -18.59
C THR A 510 -10.35 -20.14 -19.77
N ASP A 511 -10.70 -21.41 -19.55
CA ASP A 511 -10.84 -22.45 -20.57
C ASP A 511 -12.08 -22.29 -21.48
N ALA A 512 -13.21 -21.79 -20.99
CA ALA A 512 -14.39 -21.48 -21.80
C ALA A 512 -14.18 -20.24 -22.68
N PHE A 513 -13.64 -19.15 -22.12
CA PHE A 513 -13.21 -17.98 -22.90
C PHE A 513 -12.18 -18.37 -23.96
N ARG A 514 -11.16 -19.15 -23.55
CA ARG A 514 -10.14 -19.66 -24.48
C ARG A 514 -10.80 -20.48 -25.58
N HIS A 515 -11.71 -21.41 -25.27
CA HIS A 515 -12.40 -22.20 -26.30
C HIS A 515 -13.26 -21.36 -27.24
N GLU A 516 -13.98 -20.35 -26.75
CA GLU A 516 -14.75 -19.45 -27.62
C GLU A 516 -13.84 -18.63 -28.55
N LEU A 517 -12.77 -18.06 -28.00
CA LEU A 517 -11.78 -17.32 -28.76
C LEU A 517 -11.07 -18.21 -29.79
N GLU A 518 -10.74 -19.44 -29.40
CA GLU A 518 -10.14 -20.45 -30.27
C GLU A 518 -11.04 -20.80 -31.46
N ASN A 519 -12.36 -20.80 -31.26
CA ASN A 519 -13.35 -21.05 -32.32
C ASN A 519 -13.55 -19.85 -33.24
N LYS A 520 -13.38 -18.62 -32.72
CA LYS A 520 -13.51 -17.37 -33.50
C LYS A 520 -12.25 -17.06 -34.31
N LEU A 521 -11.05 -17.40 -33.81
CA LEU A 521 -9.77 -17.15 -34.49
C LEU A 521 -9.49 -18.18 -35.58
N THR A 522 -8.99 -17.73 -36.74
CA THR A 522 -8.40 -18.65 -37.73
C THR A 522 -7.00 -19.08 -37.27
N ASP A 523 -6.53 -20.26 -37.69
CA ASP A 523 -5.17 -20.75 -37.41
C ASP A 523 -4.10 -19.67 -37.66
N ARG A 524 -4.19 -18.96 -38.80
CA ARG A 524 -3.25 -17.89 -39.15
C ARG A 524 -3.30 -16.65 -38.24
N GLN A 525 -4.46 -16.33 -37.68
CA GLN A 525 -4.60 -15.21 -36.72
C GLN A 525 -4.03 -15.61 -35.37
N ARG A 526 -4.24 -16.86 -34.95
CA ARG A 526 -3.69 -17.42 -33.72
C ARG A 526 -2.16 -17.44 -33.78
N ASP A 527 -1.59 -18.01 -34.84
CA ASP A 527 -0.13 -18.07 -35.03
C ASP A 527 0.51 -16.67 -34.98
N VAL A 528 -0.14 -15.68 -35.62
CA VAL A 528 0.33 -14.29 -35.65
C VAL A 528 0.30 -13.65 -34.25
N LEU A 529 -0.80 -13.82 -33.49
CA LEU A 529 -0.93 -13.28 -32.14
C LEU A 529 0.07 -13.92 -31.17
N GLU A 530 0.20 -15.24 -31.19
CA GLU A 530 1.12 -15.98 -30.33
C GLU A 530 2.58 -15.61 -30.62
N THR A 531 2.96 -15.54 -31.89
CA THR A 531 4.33 -15.18 -32.29
C THR A 531 4.63 -13.72 -31.96
N ALA A 532 3.68 -12.81 -32.15
CA ALA A 532 3.84 -11.41 -31.73
C ALA A 532 4.02 -11.29 -30.21
N PHE A 533 3.25 -12.06 -29.43
CA PHE A 533 3.38 -12.07 -27.97
C PHE A 533 4.75 -12.60 -27.50
N VAL A 534 5.14 -13.79 -27.96
CA VAL A 534 6.41 -14.43 -27.54
C VAL A 534 7.64 -13.67 -28.00
N SER A 535 7.55 -12.91 -29.10
CA SER A 535 8.66 -12.09 -29.62
C SER A 535 8.81 -10.74 -28.91
N GLY A 536 7.97 -10.42 -27.93
CA GLY A 536 7.99 -9.14 -27.23
C GLY A 536 7.52 -7.97 -28.08
N TYR A 537 6.74 -8.21 -29.15
CA TYR A 537 6.21 -7.15 -30.03
C TYR A 537 5.33 -6.14 -29.29
N PHE A 538 4.64 -6.60 -28.23
CA PHE A 538 3.73 -5.79 -27.42
C PHE A 538 4.39 -5.08 -26.22
N GLU A 539 5.65 -5.38 -25.91
CA GLU A 539 6.36 -4.82 -24.74
C GLU A 539 6.84 -3.38 -24.98
N TRP A 540 7.12 -2.65 -23.90
CA TRP A 540 7.86 -1.39 -23.97
C TRP A 540 9.11 -1.45 -23.06
N PRO A 541 10.33 -1.25 -23.60
CA PRO A 541 10.66 -1.15 -25.02
C PRO A 541 10.35 -2.45 -25.78
N ARG A 542 10.00 -2.36 -27.08
CA ARG A 542 9.62 -3.54 -27.87
C ARG A 542 10.79 -4.49 -28.07
N GLY A 543 10.57 -5.78 -27.80
CA GLY A 543 11.53 -6.84 -28.04
C GLY A 543 11.75 -7.17 -29.53
N SER A 544 10.70 -7.03 -30.36
CA SER A 544 10.76 -7.26 -31.82
C SER A 544 9.89 -6.28 -32.61
N THR A 545 10.31 -5.96 -33.83
CA THR A 545 9.55 -5.12 -34.78
C THR A 545 8.54 -5.92 -35.60
N ALA A 546 7.56 -5.23 -36.21
CA ALA A 546 6.56 -5.89 -37.07
C ALA A 546 7.21 -6.60 -38.27
N GLU A 547 8.28 -6.03 -38.83
CA GLU A 547 9.04 -6.63 -39.92
C GLU A 547 9.75 -7.92 -39.50
N GLU A 548 10.33 -7.95 -38.31
CA GLU A 548 11.02 -9.13 -37.76
C GLU A 548 10.04 -10.27 -37.45
N VAL A 549 8.89 -9.94 -36.86
CA VAL A 549 7.84 -10.93 -36.58
C VAL A 549 7.23 -11.45 -37.88
N ALA A 550 6.95 -10.57 -38.85
CA ALA A 550 6.43 -10.98 -40.16
C ALA A 550 7.42 -11.89 -40.92
N ALA A 551 8.71 -11.58 -40.85
CA ALA A 551 9.76 -12.42 -41.44
C ALA A 551 9.82 -13.81 -40.78
N SER A 552 9.63 -13.91 -39.46
CA SER A 552 9.61 -15.19 -38.75
C SER A 552 8.42 -16.09 -39.15
N LEU A 553 7.33 -15.47 -39.61
CA LEU A 553 6.09 -16.13 -40.05
C LEU A 553 6.02 -16.38 -41.56
N ASP A 554 7.06 -16.01 -42.32
CA ASP A 554 7.12 -16.06 -43.79
C ASP A 554 5.93 -15.33 -44.47
N ILE A 555 5.56 -14.17 -43.92
CA ILE A 555 4.50 -13.30 -44.45
C ILE A 555 4.99 -11.86 -44.62
N SER A 556 4.25 -11.06 -45.38
CA SER A 556 4.56 -9.63 -45.52
C SER A 556 4.14 -8.85 -44.26
N ALA A 557 4.87 -7.79 -43.91
CA ALA A 557 4.50 -6.91 -42.79
C ALA A 557 3.04 -6.36 -42.87
N PRO A 558 2.52 -5.97 -44.06
CA PRO A 558 1.10 -5.64 -44.21
C PRO A 558 0.15 -6.79 -43.86
N THR A 559 0.48 -8.01 -44.28
CA THR A 559 -0.32 -9.23 -43.98
C THR A 559 -0.27 -9.57 -42.50
N PHE A 560 0.88 -9.41 -41.87
CA PHE A 560 1.03 -9.53 -40.41
C PHE A 560 0.10 -8.54 -39.69
N HIS A 561 0.13 -7.25 -40.05
CA HIS A 561 -0.73 -6.24 -39.43
C HIS A 561 -2.23 -6.51 -39.65
N GLU A 562 -2.61 -7.00 -40.82
CA GLU A 562 -4.01 -7.35 -41.11
C GLU A 562 -4.50 -8.51 -40.24
N HIS A 563 -3.70 -9.59 -40.13
CA HIS A 563 -4.03 -10.73 -39.28
C HIS A 563 -3.99 -10.37 -37.79
N LEU A 564 -3.00 -9.57 -37.38
CA LEU A 564 -2.87 -9.11 -36.00
C LEU A 564 -4.08 -8.26 -35.59
N ARG A 565 -4.43 -7.22 -36.37
CA ARG A 565 -5.60 -6.39 -36.08
C ARG A 565 -6.90 -7.18 -36.10
N SER A 566 -7.05 -8.12 -37.02
CA SER A 566 -8.25 -8.95 -37.04
C SER A 566 -8.31 -9.94 -35.88
N GLY A 567 -7.17 -10.40 -35.37
CA GLY A 567 -7.08 -11.24 -34.18
C GLY A 567 -7.35 -10.45 -32.91
N GLU A 568 -6.70 -9.29 -32.74
CA GLU A 568 -6.94 -8.33 -31.65
C GLU A 568 -8.41 -7.94 -31.58
N ARG A 569 -9.03 -7.59 -32.72
CA ARG A 569 -10.46 -7.26 -32.78
C ARG A 569 -11.35 -8.40 -32.28
N LYS A 570 -11.08 -9.65 -32.67
CA LYS A 570 -11.88 -10.81 -32.22
C LYS A 570 -11.66 -11.12 -30.74
N LEU A 571 -10.45 -10.91 -30.23
CA LEU A 571 -10.13 -11.04 -28.81
C LEU A 571 -10.89 -9.99 -28.00
N ILE A 572 -10.86 -8.74 -28.46
CA ILE A 572 -11.59 -7.62 -27.87
C ILE A 572 -13.11 -7.84 -27.94
N GLU A 573 -13.65 -8.23 -29.11
CA GLU A 573 -15.07 -8.56 -29.29
C GLU A 573 -15.50 -9.68 -28.33
N THR A 574 -14.72 -10.76 -28.21
CA THR A 574 -15.07 -11.88 -27.31
C THR A 574 -15.01 -11.47 -25.84
N PHE A 575 -14.03 -10.65 -25.46
CA PHE A 575 -13.90 -10.15 -24.09
C PHE A 575 -15.08 -9.25 -23.69
N PHE A 576 -15.54 -8.37 -24.59
CA PHE A 576 -16.67 -7.47 -24.34
C PHE A 576 -18.05 -8.12 -24.57
N ASP A 577 -18.15 -9.13 -25.43
CA ASP A 577 -19.34 -9.98 -25.55
C ASP A 577 -19.59 -10.76 -24.25
N GLU A 578 -18.53 -11.22 -23.57
CA GLU A 578 -18.63 -11.87 -22.24
C GLU A 578 -19.10 -10.93 -21.13
N THR A 579 -18.86 -9.62 -21.27
CA THR A 579 -19.31 -8.61 -20.29
C THR A 579 -20.71 -8.07 -20.56
N SER A 580 -21.34 -8.44 -21.68
CA SER A 580 -22.69 -7.99 -22.06
C SER A 580 -23.77 -8.95 -21.53
N PRO A 581 -24.69 -8.52 -20.65
CA PRO A 581 -25.71 -9.40 -20.03
C PRO A 581 -26.68 -10.07 -21.02
N ASP A 582 -26.84 -9.51 -22.22
CA ASP A 582 -27.83 -9.96 -23.22
C ASP A 582 -27.48 -11.26 -23.95
N ALA A 583 -26.22 -11.72 -23.92
CA ALA A 583 -25.82 -12.92 -24.66
C ALA A 583 -26.32 -14.24 -24.02
N GLY A 584 -26.75 -14.20 -22.75
CA GLY A 584 -27.22 -15.36 -22.00
C GLY A 584 -28.65 -15.81 -22.33
N ASP A 585 -29.57 -14.89 -22.68
CA ASP A 585 -31.01 -15.21 -22.79
C ASP A 585 -31.43 -15.73 -24.19
N GLU A 586 -30.63 -15.50 -25.23
CA GLU A 586 -30.95 -16.01 -26.58
C GLU A 586 -30.61 -17.50 -26.76
N ARG A 587 -29.61 -18.04 -26.04
CA ARG A 587 -29.23 -19.46 -26.14
C ARG A 587 -30.20 -20.40 -25.41
N ALA A 588 -30.99 -19.90 -24.46
CA ALA A 588 -31.96 -20.69 -23.69
C ALA A 588 -33.32 -20.88 -24.38
N ARG A 589 -33.60 -20.18 -25.49
CA ARG A 589 -34.89 -20.26 -26.21
C ARG A 589 -34.88 -21.15 -27.46
N SER A 590 -33.77 -21.85 -27.74
CA SER A 590 -33.63 -22.69 -28.94
C SER A 590 -33.59 -24.21 -28.70
N ASP A 591 -33.78 -24.72 -27.48
CA ASP A 591 -33.87 -26.17 -27.22
C ASP A 591 -35.24 -26.61 -26.66
#